data_AF-A0A432F9W8-F1
#
_entry.id   AF-A0A432F9W8-F1
#
_cell.length_a   1.000
_cell.length_b   1.000
_cell.length_c   1.000
_cell.angle_alpha   90.00
_cell.angle_beta   90.00
_cell.angle_gamma   90.00
#
_symmetry.space_group_name_H-M   'P 1'
#
loop_
_entity.id
_entity.type
_entity.pdbx_description
1 polymer ?
#
loop_
_entity_poly.entity_id
_entity_poly.type
_entity_poly.pdbx_seq_one_letter_code
_entity_poly.pdbx_strand_id
1 'polypeptide(L)' 'DAGENAATIRAILAGDDRGPRRDAVLLNTAHALFVAARTKSAIEGWDLAASVIDDGLANSKLAELTGD' A
#
# COMPACT_ATOMS: atom_id res chain seq x y z
N ASP A 1 -6.74 15.36 -10.88
CA ASP A 1 -6.12 15.05 -12.21
C ASP A 1 -4.93 14.09 -12.02
N ALA A 2 -4.02 13.95 -13.00
CA ALA A 2 -2.86 13.07 -12.86
C ALA A 2 -1.91 13.49 -11.70
N GLY A 3 -1.70 14.80 -11.49
CA GLY A 3 -0.83 15.30 -10.44
C GLY A 3 -1.42 15.08 -9.06
N GLU A 4 -2.72 15.34 -8.92
CA GLU A 4 -3.48 15.11 -7.68
C GLU A 4 -3.50 13.62 -7.29
N ASN A 5 -3.70 12.72 -8.26
CA ASN A 5 -3.67 11.28 -8.01
C ASN A 5 -2.27 10.82 -7.58
N ALA A 6 -1.22 11.33 -8.23
CA ALA A 6 0.16 11.01 -7.85
C ALA A 6 0.49 11.49 -6.44
N ALA A 7 0.06 12.69 -6.06
CA ALA A 7 0.23 13.21 -4.70
C ALA A 7 -0.51 12.33 -3.67
N THR A 8 -1.74 11.92 -3.98
CA THR A 8 -2.54 11.03 -3.13
C THR A 8 -1.86 9.67 -2.94
N ILE A 9 -1.39 9.04 -4.03
CA ILE A 9 -0.70 7.75 -3.96
C ILE A 9 0.57 7.86 -3.13
N ARG A 10 1.40 8.90 -3.35
CA ARG A 10 2.63 9.10 -2.55
C ARG A 10 2.32 9.25 -1.07
N ALA A 11 1.30 10.03 -0.70
CA ALA A 11 0.89 10.19 0.70
C ALA A 11 0.44 8.86 1.33
N ILE A 12 -0.26 8.01 0.58
CA ILE A 12 -0.64 6.66 1.05
C ILE A 12 0.59 5.78 1.25
N LEU A 13 1.51 5.72 0.28
CA LEU A 13 2.68 4.85 0.36
C LEU A 13 3.71 5.31 1.40
N ALA A 14 3.79 6.62 1.67
CA ALA A 14 4.60 7.20 2.74
C ALA A 14 4.01 6.98 4.14
N GLY A 15 2.75 6.52 4.24
CA GLY A 15 2.05 6.31 5.51
C GLY A 15 1.38 7.56 6.10
N ASP A 16 1.43 8.69 5.39
CA ASP A 16 0.86 9.97 5.83
C ASP A 16 -0.68 10.00 5.74
N ASP A 17 -1.27 9.38 4.70
CA ASP A 17 -2.73 9.25 4.58
C ASP A 17 -3.22 8.03 5.37
N ARG A 18 -3.94 8.26 6.47
CA ARG A 18 -4.56 7.21 7.32
C ARG A 18 -6.09 7.15 7.21
N GLY A 19 -6.65 7.61 6.09
CA GLY A 19 -8.10 7.66 5.85
C GLY A 19 -8.65 6.57 4.91
N PRO A 20 -9.92 6.69 4.49
CA PRO A 20 -10.61 5.67 3.68
C PRO A 20 -9.94 5.32 2.34
N ARG A 21 -9.14 6.22 1.78
CA ARG A 21 -8.35 5.94 0.56
C ARG A 21 -7.26 4.91 0.82
N ARG A 22 -6.56 5.01 1.95
CA ARG A 22 -5.60 3.98 2.39
C ARG A 22 -6.33 2.67 2.63
N ASP A 23 -7.47 2.68 3.30
CA ASP A 23 -8.25 1.45 3.56
C ASP A 23 -8.65 0.74 2.25
N ALA A 24 -9.03 1.49 1.22
CA ALA A 24 -9.31 0.92 -0.11
C ALA A 24 -8.06 0.27 -0.74
N VAL A 25 -6.87 0.87 -0.57
CA VAL A 25 -5.60 0.27 -1.03
C VAL A 25 -5.29 -1.00 -0.24
N LEU A 26 -5.39 -0.97 1.09
CA LEU A 26 -5.16 -2.13 1.95
C LEU A 26 -6.11 -3.28 1.62
N LEU A 27 -7.40 -2.99 1.40
CA LEU A 27 -8.39 -3.98 1.01
C LEU A 27 -8.01 -4.70 -0.29
N ASN A 28 -7.64 -3.95 -1.32
CA ASN A 28 -7.25 -4.52 -2.61
C ASN A 28 -5.95 -5.33 -2.50
N THR A 29 -4.94 -4.79 -1.81
CA THR A 29 -3.67 -5.47 -1.59
C THR A 29 -3.84 -6.76 -0.80
N ALA A 30 -4.67 -6.75 0.24
CA ALA A 30 -4.97 -7.93 1.06
C ALA A 30 -5.52 -9.10 0.22
N HIS A 31 -6.46 -8.82 -0.69
CA HIS A 31 -7.03 -9.83 -1.58
C HIS A 31 -6.04 -10.25 -2.66
N ALA A 32 -5.23 -9.32 -3.20
CA ALA A 32 -4.19 -9.65 -4.16
C ALA A 32 -3.13 -10.59 -3.56
N LEU A 33 -2.68 -10.32 -2.32
CA LEU A 33 -1.76 -11.17 -1.58
C LEU A 33 -2.34 -12.56 -1.31
N PHE A 34 -3.61 -12.63 -0.94
CA PHE A 34 -4.30 -13.91 -0.73
C PHE A 34 -4.40 -14.73 -2.03
N VAL A 35 -4.85 -14.12 -3.14
CA VAL A 35 -4.95 -14.79 -4.44
C VAL A 35 -3.57 -15.23 -4.96
N ALA A 36 -2.53 -14.47 -4.66
CA ALA A 36 -1.14 -14.83 -4.97
C ALA A 36 -0.51 -15.85 -4.01
N ALA A 37 -1.30 -16.44 -3.09
CA ALA A 37 -0.86 -17.39 -2.06
C ALA A 37 0.30 -16.87 -1.18
N ARG A 38 0.34 -15.55 -0.95
CA ARG A 38 1.32 -14.90 -0.05
C ARG A 38 0.85 -14.82 1.40
N THR A 39 -0.46 -14.89 1.61
CA THR A 39 -1.10 -15.00 2.93
C THR A 39 -2.15 -16.09 2.90
N LYS A 40 -2.52 -16.64 4.08
CA LYS A 40 -3.52 -17.72 4.21
C LYS A 40 -4.96 -17.19 4.24
N SER A 41 -5.14 -15.89 4.41
CA SER A 41 -6.44 -15.23 4.39
C SER A 41 -6.33 -13.77 3.96
N ALA A 42 -7.46 -13.17 3.60
CA ALA A 42 -7.53 -11.74 3.36
C ALA A 42 -7.25 -10.92 4.64
N ILE A 43 -7.59 -11.42 5.82
CA ILE A 43 -7.29 -10.73 7.10
C ILE A 43 -5.78 -10.65 7.32
N GLU A 44 -5.06 -11.77 7.15
CA GLU A 44 -3.59 -11.78 7.22
C GLU A 44 -2.98 -10.89 6.11
N GLY A 45 -3.61 -10.86 4.92
CA GLY A 45 -3.24 -9.96 3.84
C GLY A 45 -3.36 -8.48 4.21
N TRP A 46 -4.40 -8.12 4.97
CA TRP A 46 -4.61 -6.76 5.46
C TRP A 46 -3.51 -6.35 6.42
N ASP A 47 -3.20 -7.20 7.40
CA ASP A 47 -2.17 -6.92 8.40
C ASP A 47 -0.79 -6.75 7.74
N LEU A 48 -0.45 -7.61 6.78
CA LEU A 48 0.78 -7.50 6.00
C LEU A 48 0.81 -6.24 5.12
N ALA A 49 -0.30 -5.91 4.45
CA ALA A 49 -0.37 -4.70 3.63
C ALA A 49 -0.20 -3.43 4.49
N ALA A 50 -0.79 -3.41 5.68
CA ALA A 50 -0.66 -2.30 6.62
C ALA A 50 0.77 -2.15 7.12
N SER A 51 1.45 -3.25 7.48
CA SER A 51 2.84 -3.20 7.93
C SER A 51 3.78 -2.74 6.81
N VAL A 52 3.59 -3.21 5.57
CA VAL A 52 4.39 -2.76 4.42
C VAL A 52 4.32 -1.25 4.19
N ILE A 53 3.18 -0.62 4.46
CA ILE A 53 3.04 0.85 4.40
C ILE A 53 3.64 1.50 5.65
N ASP A 54 3.23 1.05 6.84
CA ASP A 54 3.59 1.69 8.11
C ASP A 54 5.10 1.56 8.42
N ASP A 55 5.76 0.52 7.94
CA ASP A 55 7.21 0.30 8.04
C ASP A 55 8.01 1.04 6.95
N GLY A 56 7.34 1.80 6.08
CA GLY A 56 7.96 2.59 5.00
C GLY A 56 8.44 1.78 3.79
N LEU A 57 8.25 0.47 3.78
CA LEU A 57 8.73 -0.43 2.71
C LEU A 57 8.11 -0.08 1.35
N ALA A 58 6.83 0.29 1.34
CA ALA A 58 6.15 0.73 0.13
C ALA A 58 6.78 1.99 -0.49
N ASN A 59 7.09 2.99 0.34
CA ASN A 59 7.73 4.22 -0.09
C ASN A 59 9.18 3.98 -0.58
N SER A 60 9.94 3.16 0.15
CA SER A 60 11.29 2.76 -0.28
C SER A 60 11.27 2.05 -1.63
N LYS A 61 10.27 1.18 -1.87
CA LYS A 61 10.15 0.50 -3.16
C LYS A 61 9.78 1.45 -4.29
N LEU A 62 8.95 2.47 -4.02
CA LEU A 62 8.66 3.50 -5.01
C LEU A 62 9.94 4.25 -5.41
N ALA A 63 10.75 4.71 -4.44
CA ALA A 63 12.01 5.40 -4.69
C ALA A 63 12.99 4.55 -5.53
N GLU A 64 13.10 3.25 -5.21
CA GLU A 64 13.91 2.31 -5.99
C GLU A 64 13.47 2.23 -7.47
N LEU A 65 12.15 2.25 -7.72
CA LEU A 65 11.59 2.15 -9.07
C LEU A 65 11.68 3.46 -9.86
N THR A 66 11.68 4.61 -9.17
CA THR A 66 11.80 5.94 -9.80
C THR A 66 13.24 6.41 -9.95
N GLY A 67 14.18 5.78 -9.24
CA GLY A 67 15.60 6.16 -9.25
C GLY A 67 15.91 7.38 -8.40
N ASP A 68 15.09 7.63 -7.37
CA ASP A 68 15.28 8.70 -6.37
C ASP A 68 16.27 8.28 -5.26
#